data_AF-A0A846PIA5-F1
#
_entry.id   AF-A0A846PIA5-F1
#
_cell.length_a   1.000
_cell.length_b   1.000
_cell.length_c   1.000
_cell.angle_alpha   90.00
_cell.angle_beta   90.00
_cell.angle_gamma   90.00
#
_symmetry.space_group_name_H-M   'P 1'
#
loop_
_entity.id
_entity.type
_entity.pdbx_description
1 polymer ?
#
loop_
_entity_poly.entity_id
_entity_poly.type
_entity_poly.pdbx_seq_one_letter_code
_entity_poly.pdbx_strand_id
1 'polypeptide(L)'
;MNDIQLRTARQLILDKQMLVQPISCSTIQEVVDVVKRLGGVQYDPLPVVEQAHYLTLWNRISEFKSKLLDKALYDEKRLIEFVLMRQALHIVPVEDLPYYYQAVQTVFRQGWIQRAIDKLSTKEIQKTLKEIKNKDAISSKDVSYNRLRALFYMGEIAIAKREKGTFRMPYYSILRTLHPDLDLQAVDEEEAQKWLVMRTISAFGISSSRHIAYWTGYRVKETRRILSELENDDAILALRVEKMKDLNWMTVQDFNRFGEGIDSRGNVALLSPMDNLIRDRKWLDKVFSYSFSMEYFQKKGMRWQMSILYNTDFLGFIDVKMDRPNQKFIIKELAVHLDVERDIWMKVGQRIVDLAEFHGARTIQIRERCPRWLSTLFAELGYEHRDKTLKISQEESASNSF
;
A
#
# COMPACT_ATOMS: atom_id res chain seq x y z
N MET A 1 3.53 32.07 11.04
CA MET A 1 3.43 30.61 11.17
C MET A 1 2.12 30.21 10.52
N ASN A 2 2.14 29.26 9.60
CA ASN A 2 0.96 28.95 8.78
C ASN A 2 0.04 28.00 9.54
N ASP A 3 -1.18 28.45 9.84
CA ASP A 3 -2.17 27.66 10.58
C ASP A 3 -3.22 27.11 9.61
N ILE A 4 -3.42 25.79 9.63
CA ILE A 4 -4.33 25.06 8.73
C ILE A 4 -5.42 24.35 9.54
N GLN A 5 -6.67 24.43 9.09
CA GLN A 5 -7.79 23.68 9.68
C GLN A 5 -7.62 22.17 9.51
N LEU A 6 -8.05 21.38 10.50
CA LEU A 6 -7.87 19.92 10.47
C LEU A 6 -8.60 19.28 9.28
N ARG A 7 -9.78 19.81 8.92
CA ARG A 7 -10.55 19.35 7.77
C ARG A 7 -9.78 19.51 6.46
N THR A 8 -9.17 20.68 6.24
CA THR A 8 -8.38 20.96 5.05
C THR A 8 -7.13 20.06 5.00
N ALA A 9 -6.49 19.82 6.14
CA ALA A 9 -5.37 18.90 6.22
C ALA A 9 -5.77 17.47 5.82
N ARG A 10 -6.92 16.97 6.29
CA ARG A 10 -7.46 15.65 5.89
C ARG A 10 -7.70 15.58 4.38
N GLN A 11 -8.33 16.60 3.80
CA GLN A 11 -8.62 16.62 2.36
C GLN A 11 -7.35 16.57 1.53
N LEU A 12 -6.33 17.37 1.88
CA LEU A 12 -5.05 17.34 1.19
C LEU A 12 -4.37 15.98 1.32
N ILE A 13 -4.30 15.42 2.54
CA ILE A 13 -3.72 14.09 2.75
C ILE A 13 -4.40 13.04 1.86
N LEU A 14 -5.73 13.07 1.78
CA LEU A 14 -6.48 12.13 0.95
C LEU A 14 -6.27 12.36 -0.55
N ASP A 15 -6.13 13.61 -0.99
CA ASP A 15 -5.83 13.92 -2.39
C ASP A 15 -4.44 13.42 -2.80
N LYS A 16 -3.44 13.66 -1.96
CA LYS A 16 -2.07 13.15 -2.16
C LYS A 16 -2.02 11.62 -2.15
N GLN A 17 -2.90 11.00 -1.37
CA GLN A 17 -3.11 9.55 -1.36
C GLN A 17 -4.03 9.04 -2.48
N MET A 18 -4.59 9.90 -3.35
CA MET A 18 -5.50 9.56 -4.45
C MET A 18 -6.78 8.85 -3.96
N LEU A 19 -7.27 9.25 -2.78
CA LEU A 19 -8.47 8.74 -2.12
C LEU A 19 -9.62 9.75 -2.12
N VAL A 20 -9.45 10.94 -2.69
CA VAL A 20 -10.55 11.88 -2.95
C VAL A 20 -11.26 11.52 -4.25
N GLN A 21 -10.49 11.29 -5.32
CA GLN A 21 -10.97 10.82 -6.61
C GLN A 21 -10.01 9.74 -7.11
N PRO A 22 -10.49 8.51 -7.38
CA PRO A 22 -9.68 7.50 -8.04
C PRO A 22 -9.23 8.00 -9.41
N ILE A 23 -8.00 7.68 -9.77
CA ILE A 23 -7.43 8.00 -11.08
C ILE A 23 -8.00 7.00 -12.08
N SER A 24 -8.56 7.50 -13.18
CA SER A 24 -8.86 6.64 -14.32
C SER A 24 -7.54 6.14 -14.89
N CYS A 25 -7.34 4.83 -14.93
CA CYS A 25 -6.11 4.26 -15.45
C CYS A 25 -6.42 3.03 -16.30
N SER A 26 -5.79 2.99 -17.46
CA SER A 26 -5.91 1.95 -18.47
C SER A 26 -4.55 1.36 -18.86
N THR A 27 -3.45 1.93 -18.36
CA THR A 27 -2.08 1.61 -18.79
C THR A 27 -1.17 1.18 -17.64
N ILE A 28 -0.08 0.49 -18.00
CA ILE A 28 0.98 0.12 -17.06
C ILE A 28 1.69 1.36 -16.50
N GLN A 29 1.89 2.40 -17.32
CA GLN A 29 2.52 3.65 -16.88
C GLN A 29 1.75 4.30 -15.73
N GLU A 30 0.43 4.39 -15.82
CA GLU A 30 -0.37 5.02 -14.77
C GLU A 30 -0.31 4.21 -13.45
N VAL A 31 -0.18 2.88 -13.51
CA VAL A 31 0.09 2.07 -12.31
C VAL A 31 1.45 2.43 -11.70
N VAL A 32 2.48 2.59 -12.54
CA VAL A 32 3.81 3.05 -12.09
C VAL A 32 3.72 4.42 -11.43
N ASP A 33 2.99 5.35 -12.03
CA ASP A 33 2.82 6.71 -11.53
C ASP A 33 2.07 6.75 -10.19
N VAL A 34 1.03 5.91 -10.02
CA VAL A 34 0.33 5.77 -8.73
C VAL A 34 1.28 5.23 -7.66
N VAL A 35 2.04 4.18 -7.95
CA VAL A 35 3.03 3.64 -7.00
C VAL A 35 4.07 4.70 -6.63
N LYS A 36 4.57 5.46 -7.61
CA LYS A 36 5.53 6.56 -7.42
C LYS A 36 4.95 7.67 -6.54
N ARG A 37 3.71 8.09 -6.81
CA ARG A 37 3.00 9.12 -6.02
C ARG A 37 2.77 8.70 -4.57
N LEU A 38 2.51 7.42 -4.33
CA LEU A 38 2.35 6.88 -2.97
C LEU A 38 3.65 6.78 -2.18
N GLY A 39 4.80 7.04 -2.81
CA GLY A 39 6.11 6.81 -2.20
C GLY A 39 6.43 5.32 -2.03
N GLY A 40 5.87 4.48 -2.89
CA GLY A 40 5.96 3.02 -2.81
C GLY A 40 4.76 2.38 -2.10
N VAL A 41 4.50 1.11 -2.42
CA VAL A 41 3.41 0.33 -1.82
C VAL A 41 4.01 -0.88 -1.11
N GLN A 42 3.64 -1.13 0.14
CA GLN A 42 4.14 -2.32 0.83
C GLN A 42 3.55 -3.58 0.19
N TYR A 43 4.41 -4.53 -0.18
CA TYR A 43 3.98 -5.88 -0.53
C TYR A 43 3.63 -6.64 0.75
N ASP A 44 2.39 -7.11 0.84
CA ASP A 44 1.93 -7.99 1.89
C ASP A 44 1.32 -9.27 1.27
N PRO A 45 1.85 -10.47 1.58
CA PRO A 45 1.40 -11.72 0.97
C PRO A 45 0.11 -12.28 1.57
N LEU A 46 -0.45 -11.70 2.64
CA LEU A 46 -1.59 -12.29 3.33
C LEU A 46 -2.88 -12.16 2.50
N PRO A 47 -3.47 -13.26 2.04
CA PRO A 47 -4.55 -13.22 1.07
C PRO A 47 -5.89 -13.51 1.76
N VAL A 48 -6.32 -12.64 2.67
CA VAL A 48 -7.57 -12.86 3.41
C VAL A 48 -8.79 -12.66 2.51
N VAL A 49 -8.76 -11.60 1.73
CA VAL A 49 -9.63 -11.40 0.57
C VAL A 49 -8.74 -11.33 -0.67
N GLU A 50 -7.78 -10.42 -0.64
CA GLU A 50 -6.69 -10.27 -1.61
C GLU A 50 -5.46 -9.71 -0.92
N GLN A 51 -4.31 -9.82 -1.58
CA GLN A 51 -3.05 -9.25 -1.08
C GLN A 51 -3.15 -7.72 -1.02
N ALA A 52 -2.62 -7.12 0.04
CA ALA A 52 -2.92 -5.73 0.37
C ALA A 52 -2.51 -4.73 -0.71
N HIS A 53 -1.42 -4.99 -1.44
CA HIS A 53 -0.92 -4.08 -2.47
C HIS A 53 -1.87 -3.96 -3.67
N TYR A 54 -2.63 -5.02 -4.02
CA TYR A 54 -3.69 -4.90 -5.02
C TYR A 54 -4.86 -4.08 -4.49
N LEU A 55 -5.24 -4.25 -3.22
CA LEU A 55 -6.31 -3.47 -2.58
C LEU A 55 -5.94 -1.99 -2.49
N THR A 56 -4.67 -1.67 -2.19
CA THR A 56 -4.17 -0.29 -2.18
C THR A 56 -4.39 0.39 -3.53
N LEU A 57 -4.07 -0.29 -4.63
CA LEU A 57 -4.25 0.24 -5.99
C LEU A 57 -5.71 0.25 -6.42
N TRP A 58 -6.50 -0.77 -6.10
CA TRP A 58 -7.93 -0.84 -6.39
C TRP A 58 -8.74 0.31 -5.75
N ASN A 59 -8.29 0.82 -4.60
CA ASN A 59 -8.91 2.00 -3.97
C ASN A 59 -8.53 3.34 -4.64
N ARG A 60 -7.51 3.36 -5.51
CA ARG A 60 -6.93 4.58 -6.10
C ARG A 60 -7.00 4.65 -7.62
N ILE A 61 -7.31 3.52 -8.25
CA ILE A 61 -7.40 3.37 -9.70
C ILE A 61 -8.79 2.86 -10.07
N SER A 62 -9.53 3.63 -10.87
CA SER A 62 -10.79 3.19 -11.47
C SER A 62 -10.54 2.01 -12.40
N GLU A 63 -11.40 0.99 -12.34
CA GLU A 63 -11.31 -0.24 -13.16
C GLU A 63 -9.98 -1.00 -13.06
N PHE A 64 -9.29 -0.88 -11.92
CA PHE A 64 -8.01 -1.54 -11.69
C PHE A 64 -8.06 -3.05 -11.96
N LYS A 65 -7.12 -3.55 -12.77
CA LYS A 65 -6.91 -4.98 -13.02
C LYS A 65 -5.57 -5.40 -12.44
N SER A 66 -5.56 -6.39 -11.53
CA SER A 66 -4.33 -6.89 -10.88
C SER A 66 -3.23 -7.31 -11.87
N LYS A 67 -3.61 -7.74 -13.08
CA LYS A 67 -2.67 -8.07 -14.16
C LYS A 67 -1.81 -6.89 -14.60
N LEU A 68 -2.28 -5.64 -14.48
CA LEU A 68 -1.49 -4.46 -14.84
C LEU A 68 -0.29 -4.30 -13.90
N LEU A 69 -0.50 -4.50 -12.59
CA LEU A 69 0.61 -4.49 -11.63
C LEU A 69 1.59 -5.63 -11.88
N ASP A 70 1.08 -6.84 -12.16
CA ASP A 70 1.94 -7.99 -12.47
C ASP A 70 2.78 -7.75 -13.73
N LYS A 71 2.20 -7.18 -14.78
CA LYS A 71 2.93 -6.80 -16.00
C LYS A 71 4.00 -5.75 -15.70
N ALA A 72 3.66 -4.74 -14.91
CA ALA A 72 4.60 -3.69 -14.49
C ALA A 72 5.79 -4.26 -13.69
N LEU A 73 5.56 -5.30 -12.87
CA LEU A 73 6.56 -5.93 -12.02
C LEU A 73 7.44 -6.95 -12.76
N TYR A 74 6.85 -7.83 -13.56
CA TYR A 74 7.52 -9.04 -14.02
C TYR A 74 7.74 -9.10 -15.54
N ASP A 75 6.87 -8.45 -16.32
CA ASP A 75 6.95 -8.47 -17.77
C ASP A 75 7.76 -7.27 -18.28
N GLU A 76 7.30 -6.05 -18.01
CA GLU A 76 7.99 -4.80 -18.38
C GLU A 76 9.03 -4.36 -17.35
N LYS A 77 8.94 -4.88 -16.12
CA LYS A 77 9.86 -4.60 -15.00
C LYS A 77 10.12 -3.10 -14.81
N ARG A 78 9.07 -2.31 -14.85
CA ARG A 78 9.11 -0.86 -14.54
C ARG A 78 8.96 -0.61 -13.04
N LEU A 79 8.36 -1.56 -12.34
CA LEU A 79 8.30 -1.66 -10.90
C LEU A 79 9.17 -2.82 -10.41
N ILE A 80 9.64 -2.73 -9.18
CA ILE A 80 10.43 -3.78 -8.54
C ILE A 80 10.01 -3.99 -7.09
N GLU A 81 10.05 -5.24 -6.66
CA GLU A 81 9.88 -5.62 -5.27
C GLU A 81 11.23 -5.65 -4.54
N PHE A 82 11.38 -4.82 -3.52
CA PHE A 82 12.63 -4.73 -2.77
C PHE A 82 12.42 -4.49 -1.28
N VAL A 83 13.30 -5.01 -0.43
CA VAL A 83 13.23 -4.75 1.03
C VAL A 83 13.82 -3.38 1.29
N LEU A 84 12.95 -2.46 1.72
CA LEU A 84 13.22 -1.03 1.82
C LEU A 84 12.78 -0.49 3.18
N MET A 85 11.88 0.49 3.19
CA MET A 85 11.44 1.20 4.38
C MET A 85 11.02 0.23 5.48
N ARG A 86 11.48 0.49 6.70
CA ARG A 86 11.20 -0.35 7.88
C ARG A 86 11.50 -1.84 7.69
N GLN A 87 12.46 -2.18 6.82
CA GLN A 87 12.87 -3.57 6.57
C GLN A 87 11.72 -4.44 6.03
N ALA A 88 10.73 -3.83 5.36
CA ALA A 88 9.62 -4.52 4.73
C ALA A 88 9.75 -4.51 3.20
N LEU A 89 9.14 -5.51 2.56
CA LEU A 89 9.09 -5.60 1.10
C LEU A 89 8.16 -4.51 0.56
N HIS A 90 8.67 -3.69 -0.35
CA HIS A 90 7.93 -2.62 -1.02
C HIS A 90 8.01 -2.80 -2.53
N ILE A 91 6.98 -2.33 -3.21
CA ILE A 91 6.93 -2.14 -4.66
C ILE A 91 7.24 -0.66 -4.92
N VAL A 92 8.28 -0.39 -5.71
CA VAL A 92 8.72 0.96 -6.09
C VAL A 92 9.08 1.01 -7.57
N PRO A 93 9.11 2.20 -8.21
CA PRO A 93 9.68 2.36 -9.54
C PRO A 93 11.15 1.94 -9.57
N VAL A 94 11.57 1.25 -10.63
CA VAL A 94 12.96 0.82 -10.79
C VAL A 94 13.92 2.01 -10.86
N GLU A 95 13.51 3.08 -11.54
CA GLU A 95 14.28 4.32 -11.67
C GLU A 95 14.58 5.00 -10.32
N ASP A 96 13.69 4.83 -9.35
CA ASP A 96 13.83 5.42 -8.01
C ASP A 96 14.56 4.46 -7.04
N LEU A 97 14.84 3.21 -7.45
CA LEU A 97 15.41 2.19 -6.57
C LEU A 97 16.78 2.59 -5.96
N PRO A 98 17.72 3.27 -6.66
CA PRO A 98 18.98 3.70 -6.05
C PRO A 98 18.76 4.61 -4.84
N TYR A 99 17.84 5.57 -4.94
CA TYR A 99 17.47 6.46 -3.84
C TYR A 99 16.87 5.66 -2.67
N TYR A 100 15.88 4.81 -2.94
CA TYR A 100 15.28 3.99 -1.87
C TYR A 100 16.30 3.07 -1.20
N TYR A 101 17.15 2.41 -2.00
CA TYR A 101 18.13 1.44 -1.52
C TYR A 101 19.16 2.10 -0.61
N GLN A 102 19.71 3.25 -1.02
CA GLN A 102 20.72 3.98 -0.25
C GLN A 102 20.11 4.57 1.03
N ALA A 103 18.93 5.17 0.93
CA ALA A 103 18.26 5.81 2.06
C ALA A 103 18.04 4.86 3.26
N VAL A 104 17.87 3.56 3.03
CA VAL A 104 17.58 2.59 4.11
C VAL A 104 18.83 1.94 4.71
N GLN A 105 20.02 2.16 4.15
CA GLN A 105 21.24 1.48 4.60
C GLN A 105 21.58 1.76 6.07
N THR A 106 21.43 2.99 6.54
CA THR A 106 21.60 3.34 7.97
C THR A 106 20.72 2.50 8.90
N VAL A 107 19.49 2.18 8.48
CA VAL A 107 18.53 1.36 9.25
C VAL A 107 18.94 -0.11 9.20
N PHE A 108 19.50 -0.57 8.08
CA PHE A 108 19.89 -1.97 7.89
C PHE A 108 21.14 -2.32 8.68
N ARG A 109 22.14 -1.43 8.68
CA ARG A 109 23.42 -1.61 9.41
C ARG A 109 23.24 -1.77 10.92
N GLN A 110 22.15 -1.25 11.50
CA GLN A 110 21.85 -1.37 12.93
C GLN A 110 21.09 -2.66 13.29
N GLY A 111 20.73 -3.49 12.30
CA GLY A 111 19.69 -4.50 12.44
C GLY A 111 20.11 -5.95 12.19
N TRP A 112 19.10 -6.81 12.13
CA TRP A 112 19.26 -8.23 11.80
C TRP A 112 19.55 -8.47 10.31
N ILE A 113 19.27 -7.49 9.45
CA ILE A 113 19.62 -7.53 8.02
C ILE A 113 21.14 -7.58 7.87
N GLN A 114 21.88 -6.66 8.51
CA GLN A 114 23.34 -6.68 8.48
C GLN A 114 23.89 -8.02 8.97
N ARG A 115 23.37 -8.55 10.09
CA ARG A 115 23.73 -9.88 10.58
C ARG A 115 23.41 -11.03 9.62
N ALA A 116 22.43 -10.87 8.74
CA ALA A 116 22.14 -11.87 7.71
C ALA A 116 23.15 -11.79 6.56
N ILE A 117 23.60 -10.58 6.21
CA ILE A 117 24.66 -10.33 5.22
C ILE A 117 26.00 -10.87 5.73
N ASP A 118 26.41 -10.49 6.95
CA ASP A 118 27.72 -10.83 7.53
C ASP A 118 27.95 -12.34 7.69
N LYS A 119 26.86 -13.13 7.76
CA LYS A 119 26.93 -14.59 7.88
C LYS A 119 27.27 -15.29 6.57
N LEU A 120 27.20 -14.59 5.44
CA LEU A 120 27.39 -15.20 4.13
C LEU A 120 28.86 -15.08 3.70
N SER A 121 29.50 -16.20 3.41
CA SER A 121 30.88 -16.21 2.91
C SER A 121 30.95 -15.82 1.43
N THR A 122 32.09 -15.26 0.99
CA THR A 122 32.37 -14.95 -0.42
C THR A 122 32.16 -16.18 -1.33
N LYS A 123 32.54 -17.37 -0.86
CA LYS A 123 32.36 -18.63 -1.59
C LYS A 123 30.88 -18.96 -1.79
N GLU A 124 30.03 -18.74 -0.79
CA GLU A 124 28.58 -18.95 -0.90
C GLU A 124 27.92 -17.93 -1.81
N ILE A 125 28.35 -16.66 -1.78
CA ILE A 125 27.91 -15.61 -2.70
C ILE A 125 28.18 -16.05 -4.14
N GLN A 126 29.44 -16.30 -4.49
CA GLN A 126 29.86 -16.70 -5.84
C GLN A 126 29.15 -17.97 -6.32
N LYS A 127 29.02 -18.97 -5.45
CA LYS A 127 28.28 -20.20 -5.76
C LYS A 127 26.82 -19.92 -6.10
N THR A 128 26.13 -19.09 -5.31
CA THR A 128 24.71 -18.76 -5.57
C THR A 128 24.55 -18.01 -6.88
N LEU A 129 25.39 -17.00 -7.13
CA LEU A 129 25.31 -16.20 -8.36
C LEU A 129 25.56 -17.06 -9.60
N LYS A 130 26.48 -18.04 -9.52
CA LYS A 130 26.69 -19.02 -10.59
C LYS A 130 25.47 -19.93 -10.80
N GLU A 131 24.84 -20.39 -9.71
CA GLU A 131 23.60 -21.18 -9.77
C GLU A 131 22.46 -20.40 -10.45
N ILE A 132 22.33 -19.10 -10.15
CA ILE A 132 21.35 -18.21 -10.80
C ILE A 132 21.66 -18.06 -12.29
N LYS A 133 22.92 -17.75 -12.63
CA LYS A 133 23.34 -17.58 -14.04
C LYS A 133 23.05 -18.82 -14.90
N ASN A 134 23.11 -20.02 -14.32
CA ASN A 134 22.83 -21.26 -15.04
C ASN A 134 21.33 -21.58 -15.23
N LYS A 135 20.46 -21.04 -14.37
CA LYS A 135 19.02 -21.35 -14.34
C LYS A 135 18.13 -20.16 -14.72
N ASP A 136 18.73 -19.01 -15.01
CA ASP A 136 18.14 -17.68 -15.15
C ASP A 136 17.46 -17.14 -13.88
N ALA A 137 16.70 -17.96 -13.16
CA ALA A 137 16.11 -17.61 -11.88
C ALA A 137 15.98 -18.82 -10.94
N ILE A 138 16.14 -18.60 -9.64
CA ILE A 138 16.04 -19.67 -8.62
C ILE A 138 15.10 -19.27 -7.48
N SER A 139 14.62 -20.24 -6.72
CA SER A 139 13.75 -20.02 -5.57
C SER A 139 14.31 -20.64 -4.29
N SER A 140 13.58 -20.51 -3.19
CA SER A 140 13.89 -21.22 -1.95
C SER A 140 13.78 -22.76 -2.06
N LYS A 141 13.27 -23.29 -3.19
CA LYS A 141 13.31 -24.73 -3.50
C LYS A 141 14.69 -25.16 -4.01
N ASP A 142 15.46 -24.25 -4.58
CA ASP A 142 16.77 -24.53 -5.19
C ASP A 142 17.92 -24.26 -4.23
N VAL A 143 17.81 -23.18 -3.45
CA VAL A 143 18.88 -22.69 -2.57
C VAL A 143 18.29 -22.25 -1.23
N SER A 144 19.05 -22.40 -0.16
CA SER A 144 18.66 -21.94 1.18
C SER A 144 18.16 -20.50 1.17
N TYR A 145 16.98 -20.29 1.76
CA TYR A 145 16.38 -18.97 1.93
C TYR A 145 17.32 -17.97 2.62
N ASN A 146 18.19 -18.44 3.52
CA ASN A 146 19.16 -17.59 4.21
C ASN A 146 20.21 -16.98 3.27
N ARG A 147 20.63 -17.73 2.23
CA ARG A 147 21.55 -17.22 1.19
C ARG A 147 20.83 -16.24 0.27
N LEU A 148 19.62 -16.59 -0.18
CA LEU A 148 18.80 -15.74 -1.04
C LEU A 148 18.49 -14.40 -0.38
N ARG A 149 18.00 -14.39 0.86
CA ARG A 149 17.66 -13.14 1.56
C ARG A 149 18.87 -12.24 1.75
N ALA A 150 20.06 -12.80 2.03
CA ALA A 150 21.27 -12.01 2.23
C ALA A 150 21.71 -11.34 0.92
N LEU A 151 21.75 -12.09 -0.19
CA LEU A 151 22.02 -11.54 -1.53
C LEU A 151 20.98 -10.52 -1.96
N PHE A 152 19.72 -10.75 -1.61
CA PHE A 152 18.64 -9.81 -1.88
C PHE A 152 18.87 -8.49 -1.13
N TYR A 153 19.24 -8.53 0.16
CA TYR A 153 19.55 -7.32 0.93
C TYR A 153 20.79 -6.58 0.44
N MET A 154 21.77 -7.30 -0.14
CA MET A 154 22.97 -6.71 -0.74
C MET A 154 22.71 -6.03 -2.09
N GLY A 155 21.53 -6.19 -2.69
CA GLY A 155 21.27 -5.70 -4.04
C GLY A 155 21.89 -6.53 -5.16
N GLU A 156 22.36 -7.75 -4.87
CA GLU A 156 22.95 -8.65 -5.88
C GLU A 156 21.88 -9.34 -6.74
N ILE A 157 20.72 -9.60 -6.14
CA ILE A 157 19.59 -10.29 -6.78
C ILE A 157 18.29 -9.53 -6.55
N ALA A 158 17.31 -9.75 -7.41
CA ALA A 158 15.95 -9.23 -7.26
C ALA A 158 14.90 -10.26 -7.67
N ILE A 159 13.65 -10.04 -7.26
CA ILE A 159 12.52 -10.91 -7.60
C ILE A 159 12.20 -10.70 -9.09
N ALA A 160 12.45 -11.72 -9.91
CA ALA A 160 12.23 -11.68 -11.35
C ALA A 160 10.80 -12.07 -11.73
N LYS A 161 10.20 -12.96 -10.94
CA LYS A 161 8.83 -13.47 -11.12
C LYS A 161 8.35 -14.11 -9.83
N ARG A 162 7.05 -14.35 -9.75
CA ARG A 162 6.46 -15.18 -8.70
C ARG A 162 5.59 -16.29 -9.28
N GLU A 163 5.43 -17.39 -8.54
CA GLU A 163 4.45 -18.43 -8.91
C GLU A 163 3.03 -17.85 -9.01
N LYS A 164 2.18 -18.54 -9.77
CA LYS A 164 0.74 -18.27 -9.80
C LYS A 164 0.10 -18.79 -8.50
N GLY A 165 -1.04 -18.21 -8.15
CA GLY A 165 -1.84 -18.64 -7.00
C GLY A 165 -1.75 -17.68 -5.82
N THR A 166 -2.20 -18.15 -4.67
CA THR A 166 -2.48 -17.30 -3.49
C THR A 166 -1.23 -16.95 -2.69
N PHE A 167 -0.34 -17.92 -2.46
CA PHE A 167 0.99 -17.70 -1.89
C PHE A 167 2.01 -17.76 -3.02
N ARG A 168 2.34 -16.58 -3.56
CA ARG A 168 3.16 -16.45 -4.77
C ARG A 168 4.64 -16.54 -4.42
N MET A 169 5.21 -17.74 -4.45
CA MET A 169 6.63 -17.95 -4.13
C MET A 169 7.53 -17.16 -5.10
N PRO A 170 8.52 -16.39 -4.60
CA PRO A 170 9.41 -15.61 -5.46
C PRO A 170 10.51 -16.46 -6.09
N TYR A 171 10.86 -16.08 -7.32
CA TYR A 171 12.06 -16.50 -8.01
C TYR A 171 12.99 -15.30 -8.19
N TYR A 172 14.25 -15.48 -7.86
CA TYR A 172 15.28 -14.45 -7.87
C TYR A 172 16.21 -14.61 -9.07
N SER A 173 16.52 -13.49 -9.72
CA SER A 173 17.56 -13.37 -10.75
C SER A 173 18.59 -12.32 -10.32
N ILE A 174 19.75 -12.31 -10.98
CA ILE A 174 20.78 -11.27 -10.79
C ILE A 174 20.19 -9.90 -11.14
N LEU A 175 20.32 -8.92 -10.24
CA LEU A 175 19.71 -7.60 -10.42
C LEU A 175 20.22 -6.92 -11.69
N ARG A 176 21.54 -6.90 -11.90
CA ARG A 176 22.19 -6.31 -13.08
C ARG A 176 21.83 -7.03 -14.40
N THR A 177 21.35 -8.27 -14.34
CA THR A 177 20.83 -8.97 -15.53
C THR A 177 19.41 -8.53 -15.86
N LEU A 178 18.59 -8.24 -14.84
CA LEU A 178 17.23 -7.71 -15.03
C LEU A 178 17.23 -6.24 -15.43
N HIS A 179 18.15 -5.46 -14.87
CA HIS A 179 18.27 -4.01 -15.06
C HIS A 179 19.74 -3.63 -15.28
N PRO A 180 20.25 -3.73 -16.53
CA PRO A 180 21.66 -3.46 -16.83
C PRO A 180 22.11 -2.03 -16.51
N ASP A 181 21.22 -1.06 -16.73
CA ASP A 181 21.51 0.37 -16.55
C ASP A 181 21.29 0.85 -15.09
N LEU A 182 20.83 -0.03 -14.20
CA LEU A 182 20.57 0.31 -12.81
C LEU A 182 21.88 0.26 -12.01
N ASP A 183 22.27 1.39 -11.46
CA ASP A 183 23.33 1.49 -10.47
C ASP A 183 22.77 1.87 -9.10
N LEU A 184 22.80 0.92 -8.15
CA LEU A 184 22.37 1.16 -6.77
C LEU A 184 23.27 2.14 -6.03
N GLN A 185 24.48 2.40 -6.52
CA GLN A 185 25.45 3.34 -5.93
C GLN A 185 25.42 4.72 -6.60
N ALA A 186 24.45 4.98 -7.48
CA ALA A 186 24.35 6.23 -8.24
C ALA A 186 24.08 7.48 -7.39
N VAL A 187 23.61 7.30 -6.16
CA VAL A 187 23.24 8.37 -5.22
C VAL A 187 23.96 8.13 -3.91
N ASP A 188 24.49 9.17 -3.28
CA ASP A 188 25.06 9.03 -1.94
C ASP A 188 23.97 8.83 -0.88
N GLU A 189 24.37 8.26 0.26
CA GLU A 189 23.40 7.92 1.31
C GLU A 189 22.71 9.14 1.93
N GLU A 190 23.40 10.29 2.05
CA GLU A 190 22.82 11.48 2.66
C GLU A 190 21.81 12.15 1.72
N GLU A 191 22.13 12.27 0.43
CA GLU A 191 21.19 12.72 -0.60
C GLU A 191 19.97 11.81 -0.66
N ALA A 192 20.18 10.49 -0.62
CA ALA A 192 19.09 9.51 -0.62
C ALA A 192 18.18 9.63 0.61
N GLN A 193 18.74 9.91 1.80
CA GLN A 193 17.96 10.15 3.02
C GLN A 193 17.11 11.42 2.91
N LYS A 194 17.67 12.53 2.39
CA LYS A 194 16.93 13.77 2.11
C LYS A 194 15.80 13.52 1.11
N TRP A 195 16.12 12.82 0.02
CA TRP A 195 15.14 12.44 -1.00
C TRP A 195 14.01 11.61 -0.42
N LEU A 196 14.29 10.62 0.44
CA LEU A 196 13.24 9.76 1.01
C LEU A 196 12.33 10.55 1.97
N VAL A 197 12.87 11.48 2.74
CA VAL A 197 12.07 12.39 3.58
C VAL A 197 11.19 13.28 2.71
N MET A 198 11.74 13.90 1.68
CA MET A 198 10.99 14.72 0.72
C MET A 198 9.90 13.91 0.01
N ARG A 199 10.22 12.69 -0.44
CA ARG A 199 9.27 11.74 -1.06
C ARG A 199 8.12 11.40 -0.11
N THR A 200 8.42 11.20 1.17
CA THR A 200 7.41 10.91 2.19
C THR A 200 6.48 12.10 2.39
N ILE A 201 7.02 13.32 2.55
CA ILE A 201 6.21 14.54 2.67
C ILE A 201 5.35 14.72 1.42
N SER A 202 5.94 14.53 0.24
CA SER A 202 5.23 14.65 -1.05
C SER A 202 4.13 13.60 -1.22
N ALA A 203 4.27 12.40 -0.65
CA ALA A 203 3.25 11.35 -0.75
C ALA A 203 2.06 11.57 0.21
N PHE A 204 2.32 12.14 1.39
CA PHE A 204 1.29 12.37 2.42
C PHE A 204 0.75 13.80 2.43
N GLY A 205 1.42 14.76 1.79
CA GLY A 205 1.08 16.18 1.80
C GLY A 205 1.48 16.87 3.10
N ILE A 206 0.87 16.48 4.21
CA ILE A 206 1.14 17.04 5.54
C ILE A 206 1.62 15.92 6.46
N SER A 207 2.80 16.11 7.06
CA SER A 207 3.39 15.07 7.92
C SER A 207 4.19 15.66 9.06
N SER A 208 4.04 15.08 10.26
CA SER A 208 4.92 15.38 11.40
C SER A 208 6.23 14.62 11.30
N SER A 209 7.29 15.13 11.94
CA SER A 209 8.58 14.42 12.08
C SER A 209 8.44 12.99 12.61
N ARG A 210 7.44 12.71 13.47
CA ARG A 210 7.18 11.36 13.99
C ARG A 210 6.57 10.43 12.95
N HIS A 211 5.66 10.95 12.12
CA HIS A 211 5.05 10.17 11.05
C HIS A 211 6.06 9.83 9.96
N ILE A 212 6.90 10.80 9.57
CA ILE A 212 7.98 10.59 8.61
C ILE A 212 8.97 9.55 9.17
N ALA A 213 9.42 9.71 10.42
CA ALA A 213 10.30 8.75 11.07
C ALA A 213 9.70 7.34 11.13
N TYR A 214 8.39 7.23 11.38
CA TYR A 214 7.68 5.95 11.34
C TYR A 214 7.77 5.33 9.95
N TRP A 215 7.48 6.09 8.89
CA TRP A 215 7.47 5.63 7.52
C TRP A 215 8.85 5.22 7.01
N THR A 216 9.85 6.06 7.18
CA THR A 216 11.22 5.78 6.71
C THR A 216 11.91 4.72 7.57
N GLY A 217 11.52 4.60 8.84
CA GLY A 217 12.22 3.79 9.84
C GLY A 217 13.37 4.54 10.53
N TYR A 218 13.50 5.84 10.30
CA TYR A 218 14.52 6.67 10.95
C TYR A 218 14.18 6.98 12.40
N ARG A 219 15.18 7.48 13.12
CA ARG A 219 14.97 8.08 14.44
C ARG A 219 14.40 9.48 14.26
N VAL A 220 13.48 9.88 15.12
CA VAL A 220 12.85 11.22 15.09
C VAL A 220 13.89 12.36 15.11
N LYS A 221 15.00 12.20 15.85
CA LYS A 221 16.10 13.19 15.88
C LYS A 221 16.72 13.37 14.49
N GLU A 222 16.97 12.27 13.79
CA GLU A 222 17.55 12.29 12.45
C GLU A 222 16.60 12.93 11.44
N THR A 223 15.33 12.53 11.49
CA THR A 223 14.28 13.12 10.65
C THR A 223 14.18 14.63 10.85
N ARG A 224 14.28 15.13 12.10
CA ARG A 224 14.26 16.58 12.36
C ARG A 224 15.47 17.32 11.79
N ARG A 225 16.66 16.72 11.81
CA ARG A 225 17.85 17.29 11.17
C ARG A 225 17.60 17.49 9.68
N ILE A 226 17.16 16.43 8.99
CA ILE A 226 16.85 16.47 7.55
C ILE A 226 15.75 17.49 7.24
N LEU A 227 14.70 17.56 8.06
CA LEU A 227 13.64 18.57 7.90
C LEU A 227 14.20 19.99 7.99
N SER A 228 15.07 20.28 8.95
CA SER A 228 15.69 21.61 9.06
C SER A 228 16.55 21.96 7.85
N GLU A 229 17.23 20.98 7.25
CA GLU A 229 18.00 21.20 6.01
C GLU A 229 17.07 21.49 4.83
N LEU A 230 16.01 20.71 4.65
CA LEU A 230 15.02 20.93 3.58
C LEU A 230 14.23 22.24 3.75
N GLU A 231 14.04 22.71 4.98
CA GLU A 231 13.47 24.04 5.26
C GLU A 231 14.44 25.15 4.89
N ASN A 232 15.74 25.00 5.19
CA ASN A 232 16.77 25.97 4.79
C ASN A 232 16.94 26.06 3.26
N ASP A 233 16.65 24.96 2.56
CA ASP A 233 16.67 24.88 1.09
C ASP A 233 15.36 25.40 0.45
N ASP A 234 14.43 25.96 1.24
CA ASP A 234 13.09 26.42 0.81
C ASP A 234 12.26 25.35 0.06
N ALA A 235 12.56 24.07 0.30
CA ALA A 235 11.90 22.96 -0.38
C ALA A 235 10.61 22.54 0.35
N ILE A 236 10.59 22.73 1.67
CA ILE A 236 9.43 22.48 2.54
C ILE A 236 9.23 23.65 3.50
N LEU A 237 8.07 23.70 4.15
CA LEU A 237 7.81 24.63 5.24
C LEU A 237 7.13 23.96 6.43
N ALA A 238 7.36 24.50 7.62
CA ALA A 238 6.65 24.11 8.83
C ALA A 238 5.30 24.83 8.97
N LEU A 239 4.30 24.10 9.46
CA LEU A 239 2.93 24.59 9.68
C LEU A 239 2.29 23.96 10.92
N ARG A 240 1.29 24.64 11.48
CA ARG A 240 0.42 24.10 12.52
C ARG A 240 -0.87 23.59 11.89
N VAL A 241 -1.34 22.46 12.38
CA VAL A 241 -2.67 21.93 12.04
C VAL A 241 -3.54 22.03 13.28
N GLU A 242 -4.76 22.53 13.12
CA GLU A 242 -5.76 22.60 14.18
C GLU A 242 -5.88 21.26 14.91
N LYS A 243 -5.96 21.29 16.26
CA LYS A 243 -6.05 20.12 17.15
C LYS A 243 -4.82 19.19 17.14
N MET A 244 -3.78 19.46 16.33
CA MET A 244 -2.51 18.74 16.39
C MET A 244 -1.46 19.51 17.19
N LYS A 245 -0.85 18.86 18.20
CA LYS A 245 0.16 19.49 19.06
C LYS A 245 1.53 19.62 18.40
N ASP A 246 1.91 18.63 17.59
CA ASP A 246 3.20 18.58 16.92
C ASP A 246 3.20 19.52 15.69
N LEU A 247 4.34 20.15 15.39
CA LEU A 247 4.55 20.79 14.08
C LEU A 247 4.47 19.75 12.96
N ASN A 248 4.01 20.20 11.80
CA ASN A 248 3.94 19.41 10.58
C ASN A 248 4.68 20.14 9.46
N TRP A 249 5.05 19.38 8.43
CA TRP A 249 5.74 19.87 7.26
C TRP A 249 4.96 19.52 6.00
N MET A 250 5.09 20.38 5.00
CA MET A 250 4.53 20.24 3.67
C MET A 250 5.51 20.81 2.65
N THR A 251 5.47 20.33 1.41
CA THR A 251 6.29 20.92 0.34
C THR A 251 5.83 22.35 0.03
N VAL A 252 6.76 23.23 -0.34
CA VAL A 252 6.39 24.59 -0.77
C VAL A 252 5.47 24.55 -2.01
N GLN A 253 5.68 23.58 -2.89
CA GLN A 253 4.82 23.36 -4.05
C GLN A 253 3.36 23.06 -3.64
N ASP A 254 3.15 22.15 -2.68
CA ASP A 254 1.79 21.81 -2.22
C ASP A 254 1.16 22.99 -1.46
N PHE A 255 1.96 23.79 -0.72
CA PHE A 255 1.48 25.01 -0.09
C PHE A 255 1.02 26.05 -1.12
N ASN A 256 1.72 26.20 -2.24
CA ASN A 256 1.36 27.19 -3.26
C ASN A 256 0.09 26.80 -4.03
N ARG A 257 -0.24 25.51 -4.07
CA ARG A 257 -1.49 24.98 -4.64
C ARG A 257 -2.63 24.96 -3.61
N PHE A 258 -2.34 25.33 -2.36
CA PHE A 258 -3.28 25.29 -1.26
C PHE A 258 -4.34 26.38 -1.42
N GLY A 259 -5.61 25.99 -1.56
CA GLY A 259 -6.75 26.91 -1.72
C GLY A 259 -7.59 26.67 -2.97
N GLU A 260 -7.08 25.88 -3.92
CA GLU A 260 -7.89 25.27 -4.97
C GLU A 260 -8.79 24.21 -4.29
N GLY A 261 -10.07 24.53 -4.06
CA GLY A 261 -10.97 23.66 -3.29
C GLY A 261 -10.93 22.20 -3.75
N ILE A 262 -10.60 21.28 -2.84
CA ILE A 262 -10.56 19.85 -3.14
C ILE A 262 -11.99 19.30 -3.11
N ASP A 263 -12.53 19.04 -4.29
CA ASP A 263 -13.88 18.50 -4.46
C ASP A 263 -13.92 17.01 -4.06
N SER A 264 -14.51 16.75 -2.88
CA SER A 264 -14.69 15.41 -2.31
C SER A 264 -16.12 14.94 -2.54
N ARG A 265 -16.38 14.32 -3.70
CA ARG A 265 -17.71 13.78 -4.03
C ARG A 265 -17.87 12.34 -3.59
N GLY A 266 -18.28 12.17 -2.34
CA GLY A 266 -18.86 10.92 -1.82
C GLY A 266 -18.07 9.64 -2.11
N ASN A 267 -16.74 9.72 -2.15
CA ASN A 267 -15.89 8.59 -2.47
C ASN A 267 -15.85 7.61 -1.29
N VAL A 268 -15.93 6.32 -1.57
CA VAL A 268 -15.81 5.24 -0.58
C VAL A 268 -14.56 4.42 -0.86
N ALA A 269 -13.69 4.29 0.14
CA ALA A 269 -12.55 3.39 0.10
C ALA A 269 -12.64 2.31 1.18
N LEU A 270 -12.23 1.08 0.84
CA LEU A 270 -12.14 -0.06 1.75
C LEU A 270 -10.66 -0.37 1.96
N LEU A 271 -10.07 0.25 2.98
CA LEU A 271 -8.62 0.32 3.16
C LEU A 271 -8.11 -0.86 3.99
N SER A 272 -7.18 -1.63 3.42
CA SER A 272 -6.47 -2.69 4.12
C SER A 272 -5.72 -2.17 5.35
N PRO A 273 -5.51 -2.97 6.41
CA PRO A 273 -4.62 -2.62 7.51
C PRO A 273 -3.18 -2.27 7.07
N MET A 274 -2.76 -2.73 5.89
CA MET A 274 -1.45 -2.47 5.30
C MET A 274 -1.45 -1.30 4.30
N ASP A 275 -2.57 -0.61 4.11
CA ASP A 275 -2.67 0.57 3.23
C ASP A 275 -1.79 1.72 3.73
N ASN A 276 -1.22 2.50 2.82
CA ASN A 276 -0.36 3.66 3.13
C ASN A 276 -1.02 4.66 4.08
N LEU A 277 -2.33 4.88 3.99
CA LEU A 277 -3.01 5.80 4.93
C LEU A 277 -3.12 5.20 6.35
N ILE A 278 -3.20 3.88 6.47
CA ILE A 278 -3.64 3.18 7.69
C ILE A 278 -2.48 2.79 8.61
N ARG A 279 -1.30 2.49 8.04
CA ARG A 279 -0.21 1.81 8.77
C ARG A 279 0.26 2.54 10.03
N ASP A 280 0.40 3.87 10.00
CA ASP A 280 0.73 4.63 11.20
C ASP A 280 -0.54 4.94 12.01
N ARG A 281 -0.97 3.97 12.81
CA ARG A 281 -2.20 4.10 13.62
C ARG A 281 -2.16 5.26 14.61
N LYS A 282 -0.98 5.68 15.09
CA LYS A 282 -0.87 6.82 16.01
C LYS A 282 -1.06 8.14 15.28
N TRP A 283 -0.54 8.24 14.07
CA TRP A 283 -0.79 9.40 13.21
C TRP A 283 -2.24 9.41 12.70
N LEU A 284 -2.78 8.25 12.31
CA LEU A 284 -4.15 8.08 11.87
C LEU A 284 -5.15 8.57 12.94
N ASP A 285 -4.94 8.21 14.20
CA ASP A 285 -5.75 8.68 15.32
C ASP A 285 -5.66 10.20 15.50
N LYS A 286 -4.45 10.77 15.43
CA LYS A 286 -4.25 12.23 15.55
C LYS A 286 -4.91 13.02 14.43
N VAL A 287 -4.82 12.54 13.19
CA VAL A 287 -5.31 13.27 12.01
C VAL A 287 -6.79 13.00 11.79
N PHE A 288 -7.21 11.74 11.81
CA PHE A 288 -8.56 11.29 11.43
C PHE A 288 -9.46 10.92 12.60
N SER A 289 -8.94 10.96 13.85
CA SER A 289 -9.70 10.53 15.04
C SER A 289 -10.20 9.09 14.92
N TYR A 290 -9.40 8.24 14.25
CA TYR A 290 -9.73 6.86 13.96
C TYR A 290 -8.61 5.93 14.41
N SER A 291 -8.96 4.92 15.20
CA SER A 291 -8.04 3.92 15.71
C SER A 291 -8.70 2.54 15.77
N PHE A 292 -7.89 1.49 15.66
CA PHE A 292 -8.33 0.10 15.75
C PHE A 292 -7.19 -0.84 16.17
N SER A 293 -7.55 -1.99 16.73
CA SER A 293 -6.60 -3.04 17.12
C SER A 293 -6.38 -4.04 15.98
N MET A 294 -5.14 -4.16 15.50
CA MET A 294 -4.79 -5.11 14.44
C MET A 294 -4.36 -6.45 15.03
N GLU A 295 -4.94 -7.55 14.54
CA GLU A 295 -4.70 -8.92 15.04
C GLU A 295 -3.70 -9.71 14.16
N TYR A 296 -2.76 -9.05 13.47
CA TYR A 296 -1.92 -9.64 12.42
C TYR A 296 -1.20 -10.95 12.80
N PHE A 297 -0.85 -11.15 14.08
CA PHE A 297 -0.12 -12.33 14.56
C PHE A 297 -1.02 -13.39 15.22
N GLN A 298 -2.35 -13.22 15.18
CA GLN A 298 -3.28 -14.14 15.80
C GLN A 298 -3.46 -15.39 14.94
N LYS A 299 -3.21 -16.58 15.50
CA LYS A 299 -3.28 -17.84 14.75
C LYS A 299 -4.72 -18.31 14.46
N LYS A 300 -5.67 -18.02 15.36
CA LYS A 300 -7.07 -18.47 15.27
C LYS A 300 -8.01 -17.29 15.47
N GLY A 301 -8.96 -17.11 14.54
CA GLY A 301 -9.97 -16.05 14.63
C GLY A 301 -9.44 -14.65 14.29
N MET A 302 -8.26 -14.54 13.67
CA MET A 302 -7.70 -13.26 13.22
C MET A 302 -8.69 -12.51 12.33
N ARG A 303 -8.95 -11.27 12.69
CA ARG A 303 -9.70 -10.31 11.87
C ARG A 303 -8.77 -9.61 10.89
N TRP A 304 -9.14 -9.59 9.62
CA TRP A 304 -8.50 -8.74 8.61
C TRP A 304 -9.44 -7.62 8.24
N GLN A 305 -9.57 -6.68 9.17
CA GLN A 305 -10.53 -5.59 9.07
C GLN A 305 -10.08 -4.55 8.05
N MET A 306 -10.90 -4.30 7.03
CA MET A 306 -10.70 -3.16 6.14
C MET A 306 -11.47 -1.97 6.67
N SER A 307 -10.80 -0.83 6.80
CA SER A 307 -11.41 0.40 7.29
C SER A 307 -12.26 1.03 6.19
N ILE A 308 -13.47 1.45 6.55
CA ILE A 308 -14.41 2.10 5.62
C ILE A 308 -14.19 3.60 5.73
N LEU A 309 -13.60 4.19 4.69
CA LEU A 309 -13.43 5.63 4.57
C LEU A 309 -14.51 6.17 3.62
N TYR A 310 -15.27 7.16 4.08
CA TYR A 310 -16.17 7.97 3.25
C TYR A 310 -15.73 9.43 3.31
N ASN A 311 -15.33 9.99 2.17
CA ASN A 311 -14.68 11.30 2.11
C ASN A 311 -13.54 11.39 3.16
N THR A 312 -13.72 12.19 4.22
CA THR A 312 -12.73 12.40 5.28
C THR A 312 -12.97 11.59 6.55
N ASP A 313 -14.05 10.80 6.60
CA ASP A 313 -14.54 10.19 7.82
C ASP A 313 -14.47 8.66 7.75
N PHE A 314 -13.92 8.06 8.81
CA PHE A 314 -13.91 6.61 8.96
C PHE A 314 -15.20 6.15 9.61
N LEU A 315 -16.02 5.43 8.84
CA LEU A 315 -17.34 4.99 9.27
C LEU A 315 -17.29 3.74 10.15
N GLY A 316 -16.18 3.02 10.13
CA GLY A 316 -16.00 1.77 10.84
C GLY A 316 -15.13 0.80 10.03
N PHE A 317 -15.39 -0.51 10.15
CA PHE A 317 -14.65 -1.52 9.41
C PHE A 317 -15.52 -2.69 8.96
N ILE A 318 -15.02 -3.41 7.95
CA ILE A 318 -15.58 -4.66 7.47
C ILE A 318 -14.54 -5.79 7.54
N ASP A 319 -14.89 -6.94 8.12
CA ASP A 319 -14.09 -8.17 8.06
C ASP A 319 -14.72 -9.14 7.07
N VAL A 320 -13.94 -9.52 6.07
CA VAL A 320 -14.41 -10.27 4.90
C VAL A 320 -13.49 -11.44 4.59
N LYS A 321 -14.00 -12.37 3.80
CA LYS A 321 -13.22 -13.49 3.27
C LYS A 321 -13.76 -13.88 1.90
N MET A 322 -12.86 -14.24 1.00
CA MET A 322 -13.24 -14.87 -0.26
C MET A 322 -13.17 -16.41 -0.14
N ASP A 323 -14.31 -17.07 -0.36
CA ASP A 323 -14.38 -18.52 -0.60
C ASP A 323 -14.27 -18.77 -2.12
N ARG A 324 -13.01 -18.90 -2.57
CA ARG A 324 -12.66 -18.98 -3.99
C ARG A 324 -13.28 -20.20 -4.71
N PRO A 325 -13.25 -21.44 -4.15
CA PRO A 325 -13.90 -22.60 -4.77
C PRO A 325 -15.39 -22.41 -5.05
N ASN A 326 -16.12 -21.72 -4.17
CA ASN A 326 -17.56 -21.50 -4.30
C ASN A 326 -17.92 -20.12 -4.88
N GLN A 327 -16.91 -19.32 -5.26
CA GLN A 327 -17.08 -17.94 -5.72
C GLN A 327 -17.98 -17.12 -4.78
N LYS A 328 -17.75 -17.24 -3.46
CA LYS A 328 -18.61 -16.66 -2.44
C LYS A 328 -17.84 -15.66 -1.59
N PHE A 329 -18.30 -14.42 -1.59
CA PHE A 329 -17.76 -13.34 -0.78
C PHE A 329 -18.47 -13.34 0.58
N ILE A 330 -17.75 -13.54 1.66
CA ILE A 330 -18.32 -13.72 3.00
C ILE A 330 -18.02 -12.47 3.83
N ILE A 331 -19.06 -11.73 4.20
CA ILE A 331 -19.01 -10.65 5.19
C ILE A 331 -19.18 -11.27 6.56
N LYS A 332 -18.09 -11.31 7.33
CA LYS A 332 -18.08 -11.91 8.67
C LYS A 332 -18.62 -10.94 9.71
N GLU A 333 -18.21 -9.67 9.60
CA GLU A 333 -18.50 -8.61 10.56
C GLU A 333 -18.50 -7.25 9.83
N LEU A 334 -19.44 -6.39 10.20
CA LEU A 334 -19.48 -4.98 9.83
C LEU A 334 -19.67 -4.19 11.12
N ALA A 335 -18.64 -3.46 11.54
CA ALA A 335 -18.70 -2.59 12.70
C ALA A 335 -18.90 -1.15 12.26
N VAL A 336 -19.90 -0.49 12.83
CA VAL A 336 -20.23 0.91 12.58
C VAL A 336 -19.72 1.74 13.76
N HIS A 337 -18.83 2.67 13.50
CA HIS A 337 -18.27 3.60 14.49
C HIS A 337 -18.87 5.00 14.37
N LEU A 338 -19.28 5.39 13.15
CA LEU A 338 -19.96 6.64 12.89
C LEU A 338 -21.29 6.36 12.20
N ASP A 339 -22.38 6.80 12.81
CA ASP A 339 -23.70 6.71 12.21
C ASP A 339 -23.88 7.83 11.19
N VAL A 340 -24.36 7.46 10.01
CA VAL A 340 -24.49 8.35 8.84
C VAL A 340 -25.76 8.02 8.08
N GLU A 341 -26.17 8.94 7.21
CA GLU A 341 -27.39 8.80 6.41
C GLU A 341 -27.40 7.54 5.53
N ARG A 342 -28.61 7.07 5.22
CA ARG A 342 -28.83 5.81 4.49
C ARG A 342 -28.20 5.83 3.10
N ASP A 343 -28.22 6.97 2.41
CA ASP A 343 -27.64 7.17 1.08
C ASP A 343 -26.11 6.96 1.08
N ILE A 344 -25.42 7.35 2.17
CA ILE A 344 -23.99 7.10 2.35
C ILE A 344 -23.74 5.60 2.50
N TRP A 345 -24.56 4.92 3.32
CA TRP A 345 -24.46 3.47 3.44
C TRP A 345 -24.79 2.73 2.13
N MET A 346 -25.67 3.26 1.28
CA MET A 346 -25.92 2.71 -0.06
C MET A 346 -24.65 2.75 -0.92
N LYS A 347 -23.90 3.86 -0.89
CA LYS A 347 -22.59 3.95 -1.58
C LYS A 347 -21.58 2.95 -1.01
N VAL A 348 -21.55 2.77 0.31
CA VAL A 348 -20.69 1.77 0.96
C VAL A 348 -21.08 0.35 0.54
N GLY A 349 -22.38 0.05 0.50
CA GLY A 349 -22.89 -1.23 0.02
C GLY A 349 -22.47 -1.53 -1.41
N GLN A 350 -22.62 -0.55 -2.31
CA GLN A 350 -22.14 -0.67 -3.68
C GLN A 350 -20.62 -0.91 -3.73
N ARG A 351 -19.83 -0.19 -2.92
CA ARG A 351 -18.38 -0.42 -2.89
C ARG A 351 -17.99 -1.82 -2.39
N ILE A 352 -18.78 -2.41 -1.49
CA ILE A 352 -18.60 -3.80 -1.04
C ILE A 352 -18.93 -4.78 -2.17
N VAL A 353 -19.96 -4.50 -2.97
CA VAL A 353 -20.27 -5.25 -4.19
C VAL A 353 -19.10 -5.19 -5.16
N ASP A 354 -18.60 -4.00 -5.50
CA ASP A 354 -17.49 -3.81 -6.43
C ASP A 354 -16.27 -4.64 -5.99
N LEU A 355 -16.01 -4.70 -4.68
CA LEU A 355 -14.95 -5.52 -4.13
C LEU A 355 -15.21 -7.02 -4.31
N ALA A 356 -16.45 -7.47 -4.07
CA ALA A 356 -16.83 -8.87 -4.29
C ALA A 356 -16.64 -9.27 -5.77
N GLU A 357 -17.05 -8.40 -6.69
CA GLU A 357 -16.87 -8.57 -8.14
C GLU A 357 -15.39 -8.56 -8.56
N PHE A 358 -14.60 -7.65 -7.99
CA PHE A 358 -13.15 -7.61 -8.21
C PHE A 358 -12.46 -8.95 -7.85
N HIS A 359 -13.02 -9.70 -6.91
CA HIS A 359 -12.55 -11.04 -6.55
C HIS A 359 -13.25 -12.19 -7.30
N GLY A 360 -14.12 -11.87 -8.26
CA GLY A 360 -14.86 -12.84 -9.06
C GLY A 360 -15.92 -13.60 -8.26
N ALA A 361 -16.46 -13.00 -7.20
CA ALA A 361 -17.58 -13.57 -6.47
C ALA A 361 -18.85 -13.56 -7.33
N ARG A 362 -19.67 -14.59 -7.16
CA ARG A 362 -21.03 -14.68 -7.71
C ARG A 362 -22.10 -14.47 -6.64
N THR A 363 -21.72 -14.66 -5.38
CA THR A 363 -22.64 -14.47 -4.25
C THR A 363 -21.97 -13.77 -3.08
N ILE A 364 -22.76 -13.01 -2.32
CA ILE A 364 -22.38 -12.40 -1.04
C ILE A 364 -23.11 -13.11 0.09
N GLN A 365 -22.39 -13.55 1.12
CA GLN A 365 -22.95 -14.14 2.34
C GLN A 365 -22.74 -13.20 3.51
N ILE A 366 -23.81 -12.87 4.25
CA ILE A 366 -23.75 -12.05 5.46
C ILE A 366 -23.80 -12.97 6.69
N ARG A 367 -22.89 -12.77 7.65
CA ARG A 367 -22.88 -13.49 8.92
C ARG A 367 -23.44 -12.65 10.07
N GLU A 368 -23.64 -13.30 11.21
CA GLU A 368 -24.42 -12.80 12.36
C GLU A 368 -23.86 -11.52 13.00
N ARG A 369 -22.56 -11.20 12.85
CA ARG A 369 -21.97 -9.96 13.39
C ARG A 369 -22.11 -8.74 12.47
N CYS A 370 -23.16 -8.73 11.65
CA CYS A 370 -23.48 -7.61 10.79
C CYS A 370 -24.78 -6.94 11.27
N PRO A 371 -24.94 -5.62 11.08
CA PRO A 371 -26.20 -4.95 11.36
C PRO A 371 -27.35 -5.58 10.57
N ARG A 372 -28.53 -5.72 11.19
CA ARG A 372 -29.70 -6.36 10.55
C ARG A 372 -30.09 -5.64 9.24
N TRP A 373 -29.96 -4.32 9.21
CA TRP A 373 -30.28 -3.48 8.06
C TRP A 373 -29.38 -3.72 6.84
N LEU A 374 -28.23 -4.40 6.99
CA LEU A 374 -27.32 -4.65 5.88
C LEU A 374 -27.96 -5.56 4.82
N SER A 375 -28.76 -6.53 5.24
CA SER A 375 -29.51 -7.40 4.33
C SER A 375 -30.51 -6.61 3.48
N THR A 376 -31.27 -5.70 4.11
CA THR A 376 -32.20 -4.79 3.42
C THR A 376 -31.46 -3.85 2.47
N LEU A 377 -30.27 -3.39 2.86
CA LEU A 377 -29.44 -2.52 2.02
C LEU A 377 -29.06 -3.20 0.70
N PHE A 378 -28.62 -4.46 0.75
CA PHE A 378 -28.32 -5.18 -0.48
C PHE A 378 -29.59 -5.50 -1.30
N ALA A 379 -30.73 -5.74 -0.66
CA ALA A 379 -31.99 -5.90 -1.38
C ALA A 379 -32.37 -4.62 -2.16
N GLU A 380 -32.17 -3.44 -1.57
CA GLU A 380 -32.35 -2.14 -2.23
C GLU A 380 -31.38 -1.93 -3.40
N LEU A 381 -30.18 -2.53 -3.34
CA LEU A 381 -29.21 -2.57 -4.45
C LEU A 381 -29.57 -3.60 -5.54
N GLY A 382 -30.71 -4.30 -5.42
CA GLY A 382 -31.18 -5.29 -6.40
C GLY A 382 -30.70 -6.72 -6.17
N TYR A 383 -30.15 -7.04 -5.00
CA TYR A 383 -29.63 -8.38 -4.70
C TYR A 383 -30.68 -9.25 -4.01
N GLU A 384 -31.07 -10.36 -4.64
CA GLU A 384 -32.05 -11.29 -4.08
C GLU A 384 -31.49 -12.19 -3.00
N HIS A 385 -32.23 -12.36 -1.91
CA HIS A 385 -31.88 -13.25 -0.81
C HIS A 385 -32.29 -14.71 -1.10
N ARG A 386 -31.33 -15.62 -1.21
CA ARG A 386 -31.55 -17.09 -1.21
C ARG A 386 -30.58 -17.77 -0.25
N ASP A 387 -31.09 -18.58 0.67
CA ASP A 387 -30.28 -19.41 1.58
C ASP A 387 -29.14 -18.66 2.32
N LYS A 388 -29.44 -17.46 2.84
CA LYS A 388 -28.49 -16.54 3.50
C LYS A 388 -27.38 -16.01 2.57
N THR A 389 -27.60 -16.03 1.26
CA THR A 389 -26.70 -15.51 0.23
C THR A 389 -27.45 -14.60 -0.75
N LEU A 390 -26.72 -13.63 -1.28
CA LEU A 390 -27.16 -12.62 -2.24
C LEU A 390 -26.49 -12.89 -3.58
N LYS A 391 -27.21 -12.92 -4.70
CA LYS A 391 -26.62 -13.12 -6.04
C LYS A 391 -26.20 -11.79 -6.67
N ILE A 392 -25.01 -11.73 -7.25
CA ILE A 392 -24.56 -10.60 -8.05
C ILE A 392 -25.21 -10.70 -9.44
N SER A 393 -25.94 -9.67 -9.86
CA SER A 393 -26.56 -9.61 -11.18
C SER A 393 -25.47 -9.54 -12.25
N GLN A 394 -25.33 -10.60 -13.05
CA GLN A 394 -24.51 -10.53 -14.25
C GLN A 394 -25.33 -9.84 -15.34
N GLU A 395 -25.00 -8.60 -15.68
CA GLU A 395 -25.26 -8.16 -17.04
C GLU A 395 -24.37 -8.99 -17.97
N GLU A 396 -24.99 -9.61 -18.98
CA GLU A 396 -24.30 -10.34 -20.04
C GLU A 396 -23.38 -9.37 -20.79
N SER A 397 -22.14 -9.21 -20.32
CA SER A 397 -21.08 -8.64 -21.12
C SER A 397 -20.82 -9.61 -22.27
N ALA A 398 -21.38 -9.28 -23.43
CA ALA A 398 -21.16 -9.99 -24.67
C ALA A 398 -19.66 -10.25 -24.86
N SER A 399 -19.32 -11.53 -24.89
CA SER A 399 -18.03 -12.05 -25.28
C SER A 399 -17.67 -11.56 -26.68
N ASN A 400 -16.84 -10.53 -26.78
CA ASN A 400 -16.04 -10.32 -27.97
C ASN A 400 -14.67 -10.97 -27.73
N SER A 401 -14.65 -12.25 -28.07
CA SER A 401 -13.47 -12.95 -28.57
C SER A 401 -12.83 -12.17 -29.71
N PHE A 402 -11.54 -11.82 -29.58
CA PHE A 402 -10.44 -12.16 -30.50
C PHE A 402 -9.10 -11.75 -29.90
#